data_AF-A0A1F8ZV21-F1
#
_entry.id   AF-A0A1F8ZV21-F1
#
_cell.length_a   1.000
_cell.length_b   1.000
_cell.length_c   1.000
_cell.angle_alpha   90.00
_cell.angle_beta   90.00
_cell.angle_gamma   90.00
#
_symmetry.space_group_name_H-M   'P 1'
#
loop_
_entity.id
_entity.type
_entity.pdbx_description
1 polymer ?
#
loop_
_entity_poly.entity_id
_entity_poly.type
_entity_poly.pdbx_seq_one_letter_code
_entity_poly.pdbx_strand_id
1 'polypeptide(L)' 'MLEIHKKIVLDEHQKPFAVQISIDEFERLEEVIENFGLSKLIDEVKDDERLSVADAQDYYRTLKADVEG' A
#
# COMPACT_ATOMS: atom_id res chain seq x y z
N MET A 1 -2.35 -7.95 17.68
CA MET A 1 -3.14 -8.20 16.46
C MET A 1 -4.22 -7.15 16.41
N LEU A 2 -4.47 -6.51 15.26
CA LEU A 2 -5.57 -5.56 15.13
C LEU A 2 -6.88 -6.28 15.45
N GLU A 3 -7.62 -5.76 16.42
CA GLU A 3 -8.98 -6.24 16.70
C GLU A 3 -9.89 -5.67 15.62
N ILE A 4 -10.48 -6.56 14.81
CA ILE A 4 -11.35 -6.22 13.68
C ILE A 4 -12.76 -6.76 13.96
N HIS A 5 -13.71 -5.84 14.04
CA HIS A 5 -15.11 -6.13 14.34
C HIS A 5 -15.86 -6.50 13.06
N LYS A 6 -15.66 -7.74 12.63
CA LYS A 6 -16.27 -8.25 11.40
C LYS A 6 -17.67 -8.84 11.61
N LYS A 7 -18.56 -8.57 10.66
CA LYS A 7 -19.82 -9.28 10.46
C LYS A 7 -19.70 -10.15 9.21
N ILE A 8 -20.17 -11.40 9.30
CA ILE A 8 -20.22 -12.30 8.14
C ILE A 8 -21.55 -12.12 7.44
N VAL A 9 -21.52 -11.90 6.12
CA VAL A 9 -22.70 -11.81 5.27
C VAL A 9 -22.92 -13.17 4.61
N LEU A 10 -24.12 -13.73 4.80
CA LEU A 10 -24.54 -15.03 4.29
C LEU A 10 -25.49 -14.85 3.10
N ASP A 11 -25.42 -15.76 2.14
CA ASP A 11 -26.39 -15.87 1.06
C ASP A 11 -27.67 -16.62 1.50
N GLU A 12 -28.60 -16.81 0.56
CA GLU A 12 -29.86 -17.54 0.76
C GLU A 12 -29.69 -19.02 1.16
N HIS A 13 -28.51 -19.60 0.95
CA HIS A 13 -28.17 -20.97 1.33
C HIS A 13 -27.34 -21.03 2.62
N GLN A 14 -27.28 -19.93 3.38
CA GLN A 14 -26.45 -19.77 4.58
C GLN A 14 -24.94 -19.92 4.32
N LYS A 15 -24.50 -19.69 3.08
CA LYS A 15 -23.08 -19.72 2.73
C LYS A 15 -22.48 -18.31 2.89
N PRO A 16 -21.36 -18.16 3.62
CA PRO A 16 -20.63 -16.90 3.68
C PRO A 16 -20.14 -16.46 2.30
N PHE A 17 -20.42 -15.22 1.91
CA PHE A 17 -19.93 -14.66 0.65
C PHE A 17 -19.25 -13.30 0.80
N ALA A 18 -19.48 -12.59 1.91
CA ALA A 18 -18.80 -11.33 2.19
C ALA A 18 -18.53 -11.13 3.68
N VAL A 19 -17.63 -10.18 3.96
CA VAL A 19 -17.34 -9.67 5.28
C VAL A 19 -17.65 -8.18 5.29
N GLN A 20 -18.35 -7.73 6.30
CA GLN A 20 -18.60 -6.32 6.55
C GLN A 20 -17.81 -5.87 7.77
N ILE A 21 -17.08 -4.77 7.62
CA ILE A 21 -16.33 -4.06 8.67
C ILE A 21 -16.65 -2.57 8.59
N SER A 22 -16.29 -1.81 9.61
CA SER A 22 -16.37 -0.34 9.53
C SER A 22 -15.35 0.20 8.52
N ILE A 23 -15.61 1.39 7.96
CA ILE A 23 -14.66 2.03 7.04
C ILE A 23 -13.33 2.29 7.76
N ASP A 24 -13.35 2.78 8.99
CA ASP A 24 -12.14 3.01 9.79
C ASP A 24 -11.29 1.74 9.95
N GLU A 25 -11.91 0.57 10.12
CA GLU A 25 -11.19 -0.71 10.20
C GLU A 25 -10.68 -1.19 8.84
N PHE A 26 -11.40 -0.90 7.77
CA PHE A 26 -10.94 -1.17 6.41
C PHE A 26 -9.71 -0.31 6.07
N GLU A 27 -9.75 1.00 6.34
CA GLU A 27 -8.62 1.90 6.09
C GLU A 27 -7.38 1.52 6.90
N ARG A 28 -7.56 1.11 8.17
CA ARG A 28 -6.44 0.58 8.98
C ARG A 28 -5.86 -0.72 8.44
N LEU A 29 -6.67 -1.56 7.79
CA LEU A 29 -6.19 -2.77 7.13
C LEU A 29 -5.31 -2.41 5.93
N GLU A 30 -5.79 -1.51 5.08
CA GLU A 30 -5.06 -1.01 3.91
C GLU A 30 -3.74 -0.37 4.34
N GLU A 31 -3.75 0.53 5.33
CA GLU A 31 -2.56 1.20 5.84
C GLU A 31 -1.46 0.20 6.27
N VAL A 32 -1.84 -0.87 6.97
CA VAL A 32 -0.86 -1.89 7.40
C VAL A 32 -0.28 -2.65 6.21
N ILE A 33 -1.11 -2.99 5.22
CA ILE A 33 -0.67 -3.71 4.02
C ILE A 33 0.25 -2.81 3.17
N GLU A 34 -0.15 -1.57 2.94
CA GLU A 34 0.62 -0.57 2.19
C GLU A 34 1.97 -0.27 2.87
N ASN A 35 1.97 -0.02 4.19
CA ASN A 35 3.20 0.22 4.94
C ASN A 35 4.15 -0.97 4.89
N PHE A 36 3.62 -2.20 4.96
CA PHE A 36 4.45 -3.40 4.82
C PHE A 36 5.04 -3.51 3.41
N GLY A 37 4.24 -3.31 2.37
CA GLY A 37 4.70 -3.30 0.98
C GLY A 37 5.77 -2.24 0.75
N LEU A 38 5.53 -1.02 1.20
CA LEU A 38 6.47 0.10 1.12
C LEU A 38 7.78 -0.21 1.85
N SER A 39 7.70 -0.79 3.06
CA SER A 39 8.91 -1.21 3.80
C SER A 39 9.74 -2.21 3.01
N LYS A 40 9.11 -3.15 2.28
CA LYS A 40 9.82 -4.10 1.43
C LYS A 40 10.49 -3.44 0.24
N LEU A 41 9.80 -2.52 -0.43
CA LEU A 41 10.39 -1.76 -1.54
C LEU A 41 11.58 -0.90 -1.07
N ILE A 42 11.50 -0.31 0.13
CA ILE A 42 12.63 0.42 0.72
C ILE A 42 13.80 -0.52 1.04
N ASP A 43 13.52 -1.70 1.61
CA ASP A 43 14.54 -2.70 1.91
C ASP A 43 15.27 -3.20 0.65
N GLU A 44 14.56 -3.32 -0.47
CA GLU A 44 15.11 -3.79 -1.76
C GLU A 44 16.16 -2.84 -2.33
N VAL A 45 16.01 -1.53 -2.11
CA VAL A 45 16.92 -0.48 -2.63
C VAL A 45 17.84 0.09 -1.55
N LYS A 46 17.92 -0.53 -0.36
CA LYS A 46 18.64 0.04 0.80
C LYS A 46 20.13 0.28 0.55
N ASP A 47 20.72 -0.54 -0.33
CA ASP A 47 22.14 -0.56 -0.68
C ASP A 47 22.41 0.22 -2.00
N ASP A 48 21.37 0.75 -2.64
CA ASP A 48 21.50 1.58 -3.84
C ASP A 48 22.10 2.96 -3.51
N GLU A 49 22.59 3.64 -4.55
CA GLU A 49 23.15 4.98 -4.42
C GLU A 49 22.10 5.96 -3.87
N ARG A 50 22.48 6.68 -2.81
CA ARG A 50 21.66 7.76 -2.26
C ARG A 50 22.05 9.07 -2.92
N LEU A 51 21.13 9.61 -3.70
CA LEU A 51 21.28 10.92 -4.31
C LEU A 51 21.09 12.04 -3.29
N SER A 52 21.78 13.16 -3.50
CA SER A 52 21.42 14.39 -2.80
C SER A 52 20.04 14.87 -3.27
N VAL A 53 19.40 15.76 -2.51
CA VAL A 53 18.10 16.31 -2.91
C VAL A 53 18.18 16.99 -4.28
N ALA A 54 19.29 17.67 -4.58
CA ALA A 54 19.48 18.32 -5.87
C ALA A 54 19.58 17.28 -7.00
N ASP A 55 20.44 16.27 -6.85
CA ASP A 55 20.65 15.23 -7.86
C ASP A 55 19.39 14.39 -8.07
N ALA A 56 18.63 14.11 -7.01
CA ALA A 56 17.36 13.40 -7.08
C ALA A 56 16.30 14.20 -7.87
N GLN A 57 16.25 15.53 -7.68
CA GLN A 57 15.34 16.39 -8.44
C GLN A 57 15.73 16.47 -9.93
N ASP A 58 17.02 16.55 -10.24
CA ASP A 58 17.52 16.52 -11.62
C ASP A 58 17.19 15.18 -12.30
N TYR A 59 17.49 14.06 -11.66
CA TYR A 59 17.17 12.73 -12.17
C TYR A 59 15.67 12.51 -12.36
N TYR A 60 14.83 12.97 -11.43
CA TYR A 60 13.38 12.85 -11.57
C TYR A 60 12.83 13.64 -12.77
N ARG A 61 13.43 14.79 -13.11
CA ARG A 61 13.07 15.55 -14.31
C ARG A 61 13.37 14.78 -15.60
N THR A 62 14.48 14.05 -15.67
CA THR A 62 14.81 13.25 -16.86
C THR A 62 13.83 12.08 -17.03
N LEU A 63 13.48 11.40 -15.94
CA LEU A 63 12.49 10.31 -15.98
C LEU A 63 11.12 10.78 -16.47
N LYS A 64 10.67 11.97 -16.06
CA LYS A 64 9.39 12.52 -16.54
C LYS A 64 9.40 12.80 -18.04
N ALA A 65 10.49 13.36 -18.55
CA ALA A 65 10.64 13.64 -19.97
C ALA A 65 10.60 12.37 -20.82
N ASP A 66 11.12 11.25 -20.31
CA ASP A 66 11.12 9.95 -21.01
C ASP A 66 9.75 9.26 -21.01
N VAL A 67 8.86 9.56 -20.05
CA VAL A 67 7.52 8.95 -19.94
C VAL A 67 6.45 9.74 -20.68
N GLU A 68 6.61 11.07 -20.77
CA GLU A 68 5.63 11.98 -21.40
C GLU A 68 6.02 12.40 -22.83
N GLY A 69 7.18 11.97 -23.32
CA GLY A 69 7.75 12.30 -24.63
C GLY A 69 7.38 11.38 -25.79
#